data_AF-A0A847YEG3-F1
#
_entry.id   AF-A0A847YEG3-F1
#
_cell.length_a   1.000
_cell.length_b   1.000
_cell.length_c   1.000
_cell.angle_alpha   90.00
_cell.angle_beta   90.00
_cell.angle_gamma   90.00
#
_symmetry.space_group_name_H-M   'P 1'
#
loop_
_entity.id
_entity.type
_entity.pdbx_description
1 polymer ?
#
loop_
_entity_poly.entity_id
_entity_poly.type
_entity_poly.pdbx_seq_one_letter_code
_entity_poly.pdbx_strand_id
1 'polypeptide(L)'
;MCELLGLNFNQPVRCSLSFRGFRHRSEYNPHGWGIARFDGRACQIFKEPIRTLNSKLATFLRDYESFAGKIFIAHVRCASRGDLALRNTHPFSRTFRSRDVALAHNGTVASALARSELKFHPVGETDSEYLLCELLTILSNKAIRFT
;
A
#
# COMPACT_ATOMS: atom_id res chain seq x y z
N MET A 1 16.54 -2.28 -0.32
CA MET A 1 15.55 -3.38 -0.52
C MET A 1 14.24 -2.94 0.11
N CYS A 2 13.13 -2.92 -0.65
CA CYS A 2 11.83 -2.47 -0.13
C CYS A 2 11.46 -3.21 1.16
N GLU A 3 10.62 -2.59 1.99
CA GLU A 3 10.12 -3.21 3.21
C GLU A 3 8.61 -3.06 3.35
N LEU A 4 8.01 -4.10 3.92
CA LEU A 4 6.57 -4.22 4.18
C LEU A 4 6.30 -4.22 5.67
N LEU A 5 5.17 -3.62 6.04
CA LEU A 5 4.62 -3.71 7.38
C LEU A 5 3.11 -3.95 7.28
N GLY A 6 2.64 -5.00 7.94
CA GLY A 6 1.22 -5.26 8.15
C GLY A 6 0.95 -5.37 9.64
N LEU A 7 -0.07 -4.67 10.12
CA LEU A 7 -0.48 -4.71 11.52
C LEU A 7 -1.99 -4.96 11.61
N ASN A 8 -2.41 -5.77 12.56
CA ASN A 8 -3.81 -6.06 12.86
C ASN A 8 -4.02 -6.15 14.37
N PHE A 9 -4.93 -5.33 14.90
CA PHE A 9 -5.19 -5.20 16.33
C PHE A 9 -6.68 -5.40 16.64
N ASN A 10 -6.98 -5.89 17.85
CA ASN A 10 -8.36 -6.05 18.32
C ASN A 10 -9.04 -4.70 18.66
N GLN A 11 -8.25 -3.68 19.02
CA GLN A 11 -8.68 -2.32 19.34
C GLN A 11 -7.93 -1.28 18.47
N PRO A 12 -8.50 -0.10 18.23
CA PRO A 12 -7.79 0.95 17.48
C PRO A 12 -6.53 1.39 18.22
N VAL A 13 -5.39 1.35 17.53
CA VAL A 13 -4.09 1.83 18.06
C VAL A 13 -3.50 2.91 17.17
N ARG A 14 -2.62 3.73 17.76
CA ARG A 14 -1.88 4.78 17.05
C ARG A 14 -0.77 4.17 16.21
N CYS A 15 -0.55 4.71 15.02
CA CYS A 15 0.51 4.24 14.13
C CYS A 15 1.93 4.67 14.58
N SER A 16 2.04 5.61 15.52
CA SER A 16 3.32 6.11 16.04
C SER A 16 4.25 5.01 16.56
N LEU A 17 3.70 3.87 17.01
CA LEU A 17 4.46 2.72 17.50
C LEU A 17 5.38 2.09 16.43
N SER A 18 5.00 2.12 15.15
CA SER A 18 5.71 1.40 14.09
C SER A 18 6.55 2.31 13.18
N PHE A 19 6.18 3.59 13.06
CA PHE A 19 6.93 4.56 12.25
C PHE A 19 8.38 4.77 12.71
N ARG A 20 8.71 4.56 14.00
CA ARG A 20 10.10 4.66 14.48
C ARG A 20 11.01 3.59 13.87
N GLY A 21 10.58 2.33 13.90
CA GLY A 21 11.32 1.23 13.25
C GLY A 21 11.35 1.35 11.73
N PHE A 22 10.25 1.84 11.14
CA PHE A 22 10.11 2.04 9.69
C PHE A 22 10.96 3.21 9.14
N ARG A 23 11.22 4.24 9.97
CA ARG A 23 12.06 5.40 9.60
C ARG A 23 13.55 5.08 9.51
N HIS A 24 14.10 4.33 10.47
CA HIS A 24 15.54 3.96 10.42
C HIS A 24 15.87 3.10 9.20
N ARG A 25 14.90 2.33 8.70
CA ARG A 25 15.08 1.47 7.53
C ARG A 25 14.86 2.19 6.20
N SER A 26 14.43 3.45 6.23
CA SER A 26 14.32 4.30 5.04
C SER A 26 15.67 4.91 4.59
N GLU A 27 16.73 4.79 5.39
CA GLU A 27 18.09 5.22 5.00
C GLU A 27 18.55 4.54 3.70
N TYR A 28 18.16 3.28 3.49
CA TYR A 28 18.51 2.46 2.33
C TYR A 28 17.39 2.37 1.27
N ASN A 29 16.25 3.04 1.47
CA ASN A 29 15.05 2.91 0.62
C ASN A 29 14.42 4.27 0.32
N PRO A 30 14.98 5.05 -0.62
CA PRO A 30 14.70 6.48 -0.70
C PRO A 30 13.57 6.88 -1.64
N HIS A 31 12.93 5.92 -2.30
CA HIS A 31 12.15 6.16 -3.51
C HIS A 31 10.63 6.33 -3.28
N GLY A 32 10.21 6.32 -2.02
CA GLY A 32 8.82 6.60 -1.64
C GLY A 32 8.39 5.90 -0.36
N TRP A 33 7.29 6.35 0.21
CA TRP A 33 6.66 5.73 1.36
C TRP A 33 5.15 5.80 1.24
N GLY A 34 4.46 4.91 1.94
CA GLY A 34 3.03 5.03 2.09
C GLY A 34 2.47 4.15 3.19
N ILE A 35 1.27 4.50 3.64
CA ILE A 35 0.51 3.78 4.64
C ILE A 35 -0.98 3.81 4.29
N ALA A 36 -1.61 2.65 4.44
CA ALA A 36 -3.04 2.43 4.45
C ALA A 36 -3.49 2.18 5.89
N ARG A 37 -4.55 2.85 6.33
CA ARG A 37 -5.25 2.62 7.60
C ARG A 37 -6.70 2.30 7.30
N PHE A 38 -7.22 1.21 7.85
CA PHE A 38 -8.62 0.84 7.67
C PHE A 38 -9.49 1.32 8.83
N ASP A 39 -10.68 1.77 8.45
CA ASP A 39 -11.79 2.07 9.34
C ASP A 39 -13.04 1.33 8.84
N GLY A 40 -13.30 0.16 9.45
CA GLY A 40 -14.31 -0.77 8.94
C GLY A 40 -14.01 -1.20 7.49
N ARG A 41 -14.87 -0.79 6.55
CA ARG A 41 -14.77 -1.13 5.12
C ARG A 41 -14.00 -0.10 4.31
N ALA A 42 -13.72 1.08 4.89
CA ALA A 42 -13.04 2.17 4.22
C ALA A 42 -11.52 2.08 4.46
N CYS A 43 -10.75 2.45 3.45
CA CYS A 43 -9.30 2.51 3.51
C CYS A 43 -8.83 3.94 3.26
N GLN A 44 -8.13 4.52 4.24
CA GLN A 44 -7.47 5.80 4.08
C GLN A 44 -6.00 5.59 3.76
N ILE A 45 -5.53 6.15 2.63
CA ILE A 45 -4.15 6.00 2.18
C ILE A 45 -3.45 7.36 2.16
N PHE A 46 -2.24 7.39 2.72
CA PHE A 46 -1.29 8.48 2.60
C PHE A 46 0.01 7.93 2.01
N LYS A 47 0.53 8.57 0.96
CA LYS A 47 1.76 8.12 0.31
C LYS A 47 2.41 9.26 -0.46
N GLU A 48 3.73 9.23 -0.58
CA GLU A 48 4.51 10.20 -1.35
C GLU A 48 5.72 9.52 -2.01
N PRO A 49 6.12 9.93 -3.22
CA PRO A 49 7.32 9.44 -3.90
C PRO A 49 8.62 10.10 -3.40
N ILE A 50 8.70 10.38 -2.09
CA ILE A 50 9.87 10.98 -1.43
C ILE A 50 10.34 10.11 -0.26
N ARG A 51 11.53 10.38 0.26
CA ARG A 51 12.03 9.71 1.47
C ARG A 51 11.11 10.00 2.66
N THR A 52 10.76 8.98 3.45
CA THR A 52 9.95 9.13 4.68
C THR A 52 10.53 10.14 5.66
N LEU A 53 11.87 10.22 5.76
CA LEU A 53 12.55 11.16 6.66
C LEU A 53 12.34 12.63 6.26
N ASN A 54 12.21 12.89 4.96
CA ASN A 54 12.00 14.24 4.41
C ASN A 54 10.53 14.62 4.33
N SER A 55 9.63 13.67 4.57
CA SER A 55 8.19 13.88 4.49
C SER A 55 7.65 14.58 5.74
N LYS A 56 7.13 15.79 5.53
CA LYS A 56 6.34 16.50 6.53
C LYS A 56 5.02 15.78 6.81
N LEU A 57 4.42 15.14 5.80
CA LEU A 57 3.19 14.36 5.96
C LEU A 57 3.40 13.13 6.85
N ALA A 58 4.48 12.37 6.67
CA ALA A 58 4.83 11.25 7.53
C ALA A 58 5.06 11.70 8.98
N THR A 59 5.69 12.87 9.15
CA THR A 59 5.92 13.49 10.46
C THR A 59 4.59 13.89 11.10
N PHE A 60 3.70 14.54 10.35
CA PHE A 60 2.36 14.90 10.79
C PHE A 60 1.54 13.68 11.22
N LEU A 61 1.47 12.63 10.39
CA LEU A 61 0.70 11.42 10.72
C LEU A 61 1.22 10.67 11.95
N ARG A 62 2.54 10.73 12.20
CA ARG A 62 3.14 10.17 13.41
C ARG A 62 2.66 10.91 14.67
N ASP A 63 2.54 12.23 14.58
CA ASP A 63 2.20 13.10 15.72
C ASP A 63 0.69 13.33 15.85
N TYR A 64 -0.09 13.02 14.81
CA TYR A 64 -1.53 13.21 14.78
C TYR A 64 -2.29 12.11 15.53
N GLU A 65 -2.77 12.44 16.72
CA GLU A 65 -3.36 11.46 17.66
C GLU A 65 -4.60 10.73 17.14
N SER A 66 -5.42 11.41 16.33
CA SER A 66 -6.65 10.83 15.78
C SER A 66 -6.38 9.83 14.65
N PHE A 67 -5.14 9.72 14.18
CA PHE A 67 -4.75 8.68 13.22
C PHE A 67 -4.55 7.33 13.93
N ALA A 68 -5.66 6.71 14.31
CA ALA A 68 -5.72 5.43 15.00
C ALA A 68 -6.58 4.42 14.24
N GLY A 69 -6.16 3.16 14.16
CA GLY A 69 -6.84 2.14 13.36
C GLY A 69 -6.57 0.74 13.88
N LYS A 70 -7.33 -0.24 13.37
CA LYS A 70 -7.12 -1.65 13.70
C LYS A 70 -6.20 -2.34 12.71
N ILE A 71 -6.27 -1.97 11.43
CA ILE A 71 -5.49 -2.57 10.37
C ILE A 71 -4.66 -1.50 9.69
N PHE A 72 -3.36 -1.76 9.56
CA PHE A 72 -2.43 -0.91 8.83
C PHE A 72 -1.62 -1.74 7.83
N ILE A 73 -1.41 -1.18 6.65
CA ILE A 73 -0.48 -1.71 5.65
C ILE A 73 0.44 -0.57 5.24
N ALA A 74 1.74 -0.71 5.46
CA ALA A 74 2.73 0.30 5.08
C ALA A 74 3.84 -0.29 4.22
N HIS A 75 4.47 0.58 3.43
CA HIS A 75 5.53 0.21 2.51
C HIS A 75 6.57 1.34 2.41
N VAL A 76 7.86 0.98 2.46
CA VAL A 76 8.95 1.88 2.03
C VAL A 76 9.51 1.35 0.72
N ARG A 77 9.52 2.21 -0.30
CA ARG A 77 9.90 1.86 -1.66
C ARG A 77 11.38 2.09 -1.90
N CYS A 78 12.02 1.08 -2.46
CA CYS A 78 13.23 1.18 -3.25
C CYS A 78 12.87 0.83 -4.70
N ALA A 79 12.62 1.85 -5.52
CA ALA A 79 12.15 1.67 -6.89
C ALA A 79 13.05 0.71 -7.69
N SER A 80 12.45 -0.38 -8.16
CA SER A 80 13.02 -1.32 -9.14
C SER A 80 12.38 -1.18 -10.52
N ARG A 81 11.13 -0.70 -10.59
CA ARG A 81 10.35 -0.46 -11.82
C ARG A 81 9.44 0.76 -11.68
N GLY A 82 9.27 1.49 -12.79
CA GLY A 82 8.44 2.70 -12.91
C GLY A 82 9.06 3.94 -12.26
N ASP A 83 8.73 5.11 -12.78
CA ASP A 83 9.28 6.38 -12.30
C ASP A 83 8.91 6.69 -10.84
N LEU A 84 9.61 7.67 -10.25
CA LEU A 84 9.33 8.22 -8.93
C LEU A 84 8.06 9.08 -8.95
N ALA A 85 6.91 8.43 -9.03
CA ALA A 85 5.60 9.07 -9.10
C ALA A 85 4.63 8.48 -8.09
N LEU A 86 3.66 9.29 -7.64
CA LEU A 86 2.61 8.87 -6.71
C LEU A 86 1.86 7.62 -7.18
N ARG A 87 1.58 7.54 -8.50
CA ARG A 87 0.92 6.40 -9.16
C ARG A 87 1.71 5.10 -9.10
N ASN A 88 3.02 5.17 -8.84
CA ASN A 88 3.91 4.01 -8.72
C ASN A 88 4.34 3.75 -7.26
N THR A 89 3.77 4.48 -6.30
CA THR A 89 4.08 4.35 -4.87
C THR A 89 3.02 3.50 -4.18
N HIS A 90 3.47 2.49 -3.42
CA HIS A 90 2.62 1.66 -2.57
C HIS A 90 2.13 2.43 -1.32
N PRO A 91 1.02 1.99 -0.69
CA PRO A 91 0.11 0.94 -1.13
C PRO A 91 -0.78 1.34 -2.32
N PHE A 92 -1.31 0.34 -3.02
CA PHE A 92 -2.36 0.48 -4.04
C PHE A 92 -3.72 0.13 -3.44
N SER A 93 -4.78 0.78 -3.87
CA SER A 93 -6.14 0.41 -3.49
C SER A 93 -7.12 0.43 -4.65
N ARG A 94 -8.18 -0.37 -4.50
CA ARG A 94 -9.37 -0.38 -5.35
C ARG A 94 -10.58 -0.76 -4.51
N THR A 95 -11.74 -0.23 -4.86
CA THR A 95 -13.00 -0.67 -4.28
C THR A 95 -13.43 -1.97 -4.95
N PHE A 96 -13.73 -2.98 -4.14
CA PHE A 96 -14.24 -4.28 -4.58
C PHE A 96 -15.39 -4.70 -3.66
N ARG A 97 -16.57 -4.94 -4.25
CA ARG A 97 -17.77 -5.41 -3.52
C ARG A 97 -18.10 -4.55 -2.30
N SER A 98 -18.15 -3.23 -2.50
CA SER A 98 -18.48 -2.21 -1.49
C SER A 98 -17.53 -2.16 -0.28
N ARG A 99 -16.26 -2.51 -0.50
CA ARG A 99 -15.17 -2.37 0.46
C ARG A 99 -13.91 -1.93 -0.27
N ASP A 100 -13.06 -1.18 0.41
CA ASP A 100 -11.73 -0.91 -0.12
C ASP A 100 -10.82 -2.11 0.12
N VAL A 101 -10.04 -2.44 -0.89
CA VAL A 101 -8.96 -3.42 -0.83
C VAL A 101 -7.66 -2.66 -1.03
N ALA A 102 -6.67 -2.92 -0.19
CA ALA A 102 -5.33 -2.34 -0.33
C ALA A 102 -4.27 -3.44 -0.43
N LEU A 103 -3.25 -3.21 -1.25
CA LEU A 103 -2.13 -4.12 -1.47
C LEU A 103 -0.80 -3.36 -1.37
N ALA A 104 0.15 -3.96 -0.66
CA ALA A 104 1.56 -3.64 -0.76
C ALA A 104 2.34 -4.90 -1.12
N HIS A 105 3.24 -4.79 -2.09
CA HIS A 105 3.98 -5.93 -2.64
C HIS A 105 5.48 -5.63 -2.62
N ASN A 106 6.28 -6.61 -2.23
CA ASN A 106 7.73 -6.55 -2.25
C ASN A 106 8.28 -7.72 -3.06
N GLY A 107 8.79 -7.42 -4.23
CA GLY A 107 9.23 -8.40 -5.20
C GLY A 107 9.04 -7.87 -6.62
N THR A 108 9.34 -8.72 -7.58
CA THR A 108 9.10 -8.46 -9.01
C THR A 108 8.25 -9.60 -9.55
N VAL A 109 7.17 -9.29 -10.25
CA VAL A 109 6.36 -10.31 -10.91
C VAL A 109 6.79 -10.44 -12.37
N ALA A 110 7.01 -11.68 -12.82
CA ALA A 110 7.31 -11.98 -14.21
C ALA A 110 6.13 -11.60 -15.12
N SER A 111 6.42 -11.20 -16.36
CA SER A 111 5.50 -10.66 -17.37
C SER A 111 4.31 -11.57 -17.77
N ALA A 112 4.19 -12.77 -17.21
CA ALA A 112 3.14 -13.74 -17.52
C ALA A 112 1.72 -13.31 -17.08
N LEU A 113 1.61 -12.28 -16.23
CA LEU A 113 0.33 -11.69 -15.80
C LEU A 113 -0.47 -11.00 -16.94
N ALA A 114 0.16 -10.75 -18.09
CA ALA A 114 -0.41 -9.99 -19.21
C ALA A 114 -1.45 -10.75 -20.08
N ARG A 115 -1.89 -11.96 -19.69
CA ARG A 115 -2.70 -12.83 -20.58
C ARG A 115 -4.19 -12.91 -20.24
N SER A 116 -4.65 -12.26 -19.18
CA SER A 116 -6.06 -12.28 -18.77
C SER A 116 -6.76 -10.94 -19.09
N GLU A 117 -7.99 -11.00 -19.60
CA GLU A 117 -8.84 -9.81 -19.73
C GLU A 117 -9.12 -9.24 -18.33
N LEU A 118 -8.53 -8.09 -18.03
CA LEU A 118 -8.67 -7.44 -16.74
C LEU A 118 -10.02 -6.71 -16.61
N LYS A 119 -10.66 -6.87 -15.45
CA LYS A 119 -11.83 -6.07 -15.04
C LYS A 119 -11.45 -4.79 -14.31
N PHE A 120 -10.24 -4.77 -13.74
CA PHE A 120 -9.67 -3.65 -13.01
C PHE A 120 -8.40 -3.21 -13.74
N HIS A 121 -8.15 -1.90 -13.82
CA HIS A 121 -7.03 -1.39 -14.60
C HIS A 121 -6.06 -0.59 -13.70
N PRO A 122 -4.74 -0.74 -13.88
CA PRO A 122 -3.75 0.05 -13.16
C PRO A 122 -3.78 1.51 -13.63
N VAL A 123 -3.34 2.42 -12.76
CA VAL A 123 -3.13 3.84 -13.11
C VAL A 123 -1.66 4.11 -13.42
N GLY A 124 -0.75 3.43 -12.71
CA GLY A 124 0.68 3.45 -12.93
C GLY A 124 1.16 2.30 -13.82
N GLU A 125 2.47 2.09 -13.79
CA GLU A 125 3.17 1.14 -14.68
C GLU A 125 3.80 -0.02 -13.89
N THR A 126 3.61 -0.06 -12.57
CA THR A 126 4.21 -1.10 -11.74
C THR A 126 3.49 -2.44 -11.91
N ASP A 127 4.29 -3.50 -11.98
CA ASP A 127 3.82 -4.89 -11.87
C ASP A 127 2.99 -5.15 -10.61
N SER A 128 3.30 -4.42 -9.54
CA SER A 128 2.64 -4.53 -8.25
C SER A 128 1.20 -3.99 -8.26
N GLU A 129 0.92 -2.91 -9.00
CA GLU A 129 -0.47 -2.45 -9.19
C GLU A 129 -1.22 -3.36 -10.15
N TYR A 130 -0.54 -3.86 -11.18
CA TYR A 130 -1.11 -4.85 -12.08
C TYR A 130 -1.53 -6.12 -11.32
N LEU A 131 -0.70 -6.61 -10.39
CA LEU A 131 -1.00 -7.74 -9.53
C LEU A 131 -2.29 -7.54 -8.72
N LEU A 132 -2.53 -6.34 -8.17
CA LEU A 132 -3.80 -6.03 -7.50
C LEU A 132 -4.99 -6.15 -8.47
N CYS A 133 -4.85 -5.59 -9.66
CA CYS A 133 -5.90 -5.57 -10.67
C CYS A 133 -6.27 -6.99 -11.15
N GLU A 134 -5.26 -7.82 -11.38
CA GLU A 134 -5.46 -9.22 -11.75
C GLU A 134 -6.06 -10.04 -10.62
N LEU A 135 -5.57 -9.88 -9.38
CA LEU A 135 -6.13 -10.55 -8.22
C LEU A 135 -7.64 -10.26 -8.09
N LEU A 136 -8.04 -8.99 -8.17
CA LEU A 136 -9.45 -8.61 -8.10
C LEU A 136 -10.27 -9.14 -9.29
N THR A 137 -9.66 -9.21 -10.48
CA THR A 137 -10.29 -9.83 -11.66
C THR A 137 -10.55 -11.31 -11.42
N ILE A 138 -9.56 -12.06 -10.90
CA ILE A 138 -9.70 -13.49 -10.56
C ILE A 138 -10.77 -13.69 -9.48
N LEU A 139 -10.76 -12.88 -8.42
CA LEU A 139 -11.77 -12.95 -7.35
C LEU A 139 -13.18 -12.65 -7.91
N SER A 140 -13.29 -11.70 -8.83
CA SER A 140 -14.56 -11.40 -9.51
C SER A 140 -15.04 -12.58 -10.35
N ASN A 141 -14.16 -13.20 -11.14
CA ASN A 141 -14.51 -14.30 -12.05
C ASN A 141 -14.89 -15.56 -11.28
N LYS A 142 -14.20 -15.84 -10.17
CA LYS A 142 -14.51 -16.96 -9.26
C LYS A 142 -15.66 -16.64 -8.28
N ALA A 143 -16.29 -15.47 -8.40
CA ALA A 143 -17.35 -15.00 -7.53
C ALA A 143 -17.03 -14.97 -6.02
N ILE A 144 -15.75 -14.89 -5.61
CA ILE A 144 -15.29 -14.99 -4.20
C ILE A 144 -15.71 -13.76 -3.38
N ARG A 145 -16.52 -13.97 -2.32
CA ARG A 145 -17.00 -12.91 -1.42
C ARG A 145 -16.11 -12.80 -0.18
N PHE A 146 -15.91 -11.58 0.32
CA PHE A 146 -15.38 -11.39 1.66
C PHE A 146 -16.49 -11.73 2.65
N THR A 147 -16.25 -12.73 3.50
CA THR A 147 -17.10 -13.07 4.65
C THR A 147 -17.06 -11.96 5.68
#